data_AF-A0A1W9PJZ9-F1
#
_entry.id   AF-A0A1W9PJZ9-F1
#
_cell.length_a   1.000
_cell.length_b   1.000
_cell.length_c   1.000
_cell.angle_alpha   90.00
_cell.angle_beta   90.00
_cell.angle_gamma   90.00
#
_symmetry.space_group_name_H-M   'P 1'
#
loop_
_entity.id
_entity.type
_entity.pdbx_description
1 polymer ?
#
loop_
_entity_poly.entity_id
_entity_poly.type
_entity_poly.pdbx_seq_one_letter_code
_entity_poly.pdbx_strand_id
1 'polypeptide(L)' 'MKFVGAHVSASGGVFNAPLNAMEIGAKAFALFTKNQRQWSAKPLEAETVDKFKKNLEKSGIEP' A
#
# COMPACT_ATOMS: atom_id res chain seq x y z
N MET A 1 -4.65 -12.64 -17.54
CA MET A 1 -5.48 -12.37 -16.34
C MET A 1 -5.63 -10.86 -16.20
N LYS A 2 -6.78 -10.35 -15.76
CA LYS A 2 -6.96 -8.90 -15.53
C LYS A 2 -6.71 -8.56 -14.06
N PHE A 3 -5.96 -7.50 -13.82
CA PHE A 3 -5.72 -6.93 -12.49
C PHE A 3 -6.64 -5.71 -12.32
N VAL A 4 -7.54 -5.80 -11.36
CA VAL A 4 -8.55 -4.75 -11.10
C VAL A 4 -8.50 -4.40 -9.63
N GLY A 5 -8.61 -3.11 -9.35
CA GLY A 5 -8.47 -2.56 -8.03
C GLY A 5 -8.84 -1.09 -7.95
N ALA A 6 -8.52 -0.48 -6.82
CA ALA A 6 -8.81 0.91 -6.54
C ALA A 6 -7.55 1.65 -6.04
N HIS A 7 -7.63 2.97 -6.04
CA HIS A 7 -6.69 3.79 -5.27
C HIS A 7 -7.14 3.76 -3.80
N VAL A 8 -6.38 3.07 -2.94
CA VAL A 8 -6.74 2.82 -1.53
C VAL A 8 -6.01 3.76 -0.58
N SER A 9 -6.57 3.92 0.62
CA SER A 9 -5.98 4.77 1.66
C SER A 9 -4.68 4.17 2.20
N ALA A 10 -3.69 5.04 2.43
CA ALA A 10 -2.45 4.76 3.15
C ALA A 10 -2.39 5.49 4.51
N SER A 11 -3.54 5.99 5.00
CA SER A 11 -3.61 6.67 6.29
C SER A 11 -3.15 5.75 7.43
N GLY A 12 -2.36 6.29 8.35
CA GLY A 12 -1.70 5.51 9.41
C GLY A 12 -0.44 4.76 8.97
N GLY A 13 -0.12 4.76 7.67
CA GLY A 13 1.10 4.18 7.12
C GLY A 13 0.86 3.47 5.78
N VAL A 14 1.84 3.52 4.88
CA VAL A 14 1.77 2.86 3.56
C VAL A 14 1.53 1.35 3.66
N PHE A 15 1.99 0.73 4.74
CA PHE A 15 1.78 -0.70 5.03
C PHE A 15 0.31 -1.08 5.23
N ASN A 16 -0.61 -0.13 5.41
CA ASN A 16 -2.05 -0.42 5.50
C ASN A 16 -2.69 -0.61 4.11
N ALA A 17 -2.09 -0.08 3.04
CA ALA A 17 -2.69 -0.12 1.71
C ALA A 17 -2.94 -1.55 1.19
N PRO A 18 -2.03 -2.53 1.35
CA PRO A 18 -2.31 -3.91 0.95
C PRO A 18 -3.50 -4.53 1.70
N LEU A 19 -3.66 -4.22 2.99
CA LEU A 19 -4.78 -4.71 3.80
C LEU A 19 -6.10 -4.10 3.31
N ASN A 20 -6.13 -2.78 3.09
CA ASN A 20 -7.31 -2.10 2.56
C ASN A 20 -7.70 -2.61 1.16
N ALA A 21 -6.71 -2.95 0.31
CA ALA A 21 -6.95 -3.55 -1.01
C ALA A 21 -7.54 -4.97 -0.89
N MET A 22 -7.04 -5.76 0.06
CA MET A 22 -7.55 -7.08 0.38
C MET A 22 -9.01 -7.02 0.87
N GLU A 23 -9.35 -6.07 1.74
CA GLU A 23 -10.71 -5.91 2.29
C GLU A 23 -11.77 -5.66 1.21
N ILE A 24 -11.40 -5.05 0.08
CA ILE A 24 -12.31 -4.81 -1.05
C ILE A 24 -12.22 -5.89 -2.15
N GLY A 25 -11.46 -6.97 -1.92
CA GLY A 25 -11.28 -8.05 -2.89
C GLY A 25 -10.50 -7.66 -4.15
N ALA A 26 -9.63 -6.65 -4.05
CA ALA A 26 -8.85 -6.16 -5.18
C ALA A 26 -7.71 -7.12 -5.54
N LYS A 27 -7.35 -7.15 -6.83
CA LYS A 27 -6.21 -7.90 -7.38
C LYS A 27 -5.01 -7.01 -7.70
N ALA A 28 -5.18 -5.70 -7.62
CA ALA A 28 -4.15 -4.68 -7.71
C ALA A 28 -4.61 -3.46 -6.90
N PHE A 29 -3.74 -2.51 -6.63
CA PHE A 29 -4.13 -1.26 -5.98
C PHE A 29 -3.13 -0.15 -6.29
N ALA A 30 -3.55 1.08 -6.06
CA ALA A 30 -2.68 2.25 -6.07
C ALA A 30 -2.74 2.94 -4.70
N LEU A 31 -1.67 3.67 -4.36
CA LEU A 31 -1.59 4.47 -3.13
C LEU A 31 -0.69 5.69 -3.35
N PHE A 32 -0.75 6.64 -2.42
CA PHE A 32 0.31 7.63 -2.25
C PHE A 32 1.36 7.14 -1.25
N THR A 33 2.64 7.31 -1.58
CA THR A 33 3.77 6.98 -0.68
C THR A 33 4.18 8.13 0.23
N LYS A 34 3.65 9.34 -0.02
CA LYS A 34 3.87 10.55 0.78
C LYS A 34 2.68 11.49 0.73
N ASN A 35 2.67 12.51 1.60
CA ASN A 35 1.72 13.61 1.53
C ASN A 35 1.93 14.42 0.23
N GLN A 36 0.87 14.61 -0.55
CA GLN A 36 0.89 15.33 -1.83
C GLN A 36 1.09 16.85 -1.68
N ARG A 37 0.86 17.42 -0.50
CA ARG A 37 1.02 18.86 -0.22
C ARG A 37 2.46 19.26 0.12
N GLN A 38 3.37 18.30 0.27
CA GLN A 38 4.77 18.55 0.64
C GLN A 38 5.72 18.20 -0.50
N TRP A 39 6.70 19.07 -0.76
CA TRP A 39 7.73 18.86 -1.76
C TRP A 39 8.73 17.77 -1.34
N SER A 40 9.18 17.81 -0.09
CA SER A 40 10.10 16.84 0.50
C SER A 40 9.37 15.93 1.50
N ALA A 41 9.72 14.65 1.50
CA ALA A 41 9.24 13.67 2.46
C ALA A 41 10.43 12.93 3.08
N LYS A 42 10.27 12.50 4.33
CA LYS A 42 11.25 11.64 4.98
C LYS A 42 11.36 10.32 4.21
N PRO A 43 12.57 9.71 4.12
CA PRO A 43 12.71 8.35 3.63
C PRO A 43 11.79 7.39 4.37
N LEU A 44 11.37 6.31 3.70
CA LEU A 44 10.63 5.26 4.36
C LEU A 44 11.58 4.49 5.28
N GLU A 45 11.19 4.36 6.55
CA GLU A 45 11.93 3.57 7.52
C GLU A 45 11.90 2.09 7.15
N ALA A 46 12.98 1.36 7.45
CA ALA A 46 13.08 -0.07 7.13
C ALA A 46 11.92 -0.90 7.71
N GLU A 47 11.47 -0.57 8.92
CA GLU A 47 10.31 -1.21 9.56
C GLU A 47 9.01 -1.01 8.75
N THR A 48 8.83 0.19 8.17
CA THR A 48 7.66 0.51 7.34
C THR A 48 7.66 -0.33 6.06
N VAL A 49 8.83 -0.50 5.44
CA VAL A 49 9.00 -1.34 4.24
C VAL A 49 8.76 -2.81 4.56
N ASP A 50 9.29 -3.31 5.68
CA ASP A 50 9.08 -4.69 6.14
C ASP A 50 7.59 -4.98 6.40
N LYS A 51 6.90 -4.08 7.11
CA LYS A 51 5.44 -4.17 7.34
C LYS A 51 4.66 -4.17 6.03
N PHE A 52 5.04 -3.33 5.06
CA PHE A 52 4.38 -3.30 3.75
C PHE A 52 4.53 -4.64 3.03
N LYS A 53 5.75 -5.19 2.95
CA LYS A 53 6.00 -6.50 2.31
C LYS A 53 5.21 -7.62 2.97
N LYS A 54 5.23 -7.70 4.31
CA LYS A 54 4.44 -8.70 5.07
C LYS A 54 2.95 -8.59 4.80
N ASN A 55 2.41 -7.36 4.73
CA ASN A 55 0.99 -7.16 4.45
C ASN A 55 0.64 -7.41 2.97
N LEU A 56 1.58 -7.15 2.04
CA LEU A 56 1.41 -7.51 0.63
C LEU A 56 1.35 -9.03 0.46
N GLU A 57 2.26 -9.78 1.09
CA GLU A 57 2.22 -11.25 1.12
C GLU A 57 0.90 -11.77 1.69
N LYS A 58 0.42 -11.20 2.82
CA LYS A 58 -0.87 -11.56 3.41
C LYS A 58 -2.07 -11.27 2.51
N SER A 59 -2.00 -10.20 1.70
CA SER A 59 -3.09 -9.82 0.79
C SER A 59 -3.26 -10.77 -0.40
N GLY A 60 -2.23 -11.56 -0.73
CA GLY A 60 -2.21 -12.41 -1.93
C GLY A 60 -2.10 -11.61 -3.23
N ILE A 61 -1.84 -10.31 -3.18
CA ILE A 61 -1.59 -9.45 -4.34
C ILE A 61 -0.11 -9.54 -4.70
N GLU A 62 0.18 -9.87 -5.95
CA GLU A 62 1.55 -9.99 -6.45
C GLU A 62 2.21 -8.59 -6.59
N PRO A 63 3.53 -8.48 -6.29
CA PRO A 63 4.28 -7.22 -6.42
C PRO A 63 4.51 -6.76 -7.87
#